data_AF-A0AAW0PHM1-F1
#
_entry.id   AF-A0AAW0PHM1-F1
#
_cell.length_a   1.000
_cell.length_b   1.000
_cell.length_c   1.000
_cell.angle_alpha   90.00
_cell.angle_beta   90.00
_cell.angle_gamma   90.00
#
_symmetry.space_group_name_H-M   'P 1'
#
loop_
_entity.id
_entity.type
_entity.pdbx_description
1 polymer ?
#
loop_
_entity_poly.entity_id
_entity_poly.type
_entity_poly.pdbx_seq_one_letter_code
_entity_poly.pdbx_strand_id
1 'polypeptide(L)'
;MVGVPLGAVSERVILTTDASLRGWGATLSGRVVNGTWSPRFAQMHINVLELWAVFLGLRHFLQFLQGRHVLVKTDNATVVAYINRQGGTRSLRLHKLAQKIILWSSTKLLSLRATHVPGVLNRGADLLSRGNPLYGEWVLHPQVVEQLWQRYGQAAVDLFASQGNAKCPLFFSLTDRNAPLGVDALAHPWPDVLLYAFPPISLISPTLARVREQGLSLILIAPRWLSKPWMAEIVQLLWDEPWPLPLRRDLLSQAGGEIYHPHPDQVALWAWPMVEKRRAFSTLKVYLAAISACHVGFGDKTVGQHPLISRFMKGARRKLPVVKPLVPLWDLSVVLDALCHHPFEPLEAVALKYVALKTVLLLALTSTKRVSELQAFSVSPTCMQFAPGLSKGAFRPEASTRVRRPAVAA
;
A
#
# COMPACT_ATOMS: atom_id res chain seq x y z
N MET A 1 -10.21 -12.24 61.66
CA MET A 1 -9.59 -12.35 60.32
C MET A 1 -9.14 -13.79 60.15
N VAL A 2 -9.88 -14.58 59.38
CA VAL A 2 -9.49 -15.95 59.05
C VAL A 2 -8.44 -15.86 57.95
N GLY A 3 -7.23 -16.36 58.20
CA GLY A 3 -6.14 -16.35 57.24
C GLY A 3 -6.47 -17.24 56.04
N VAL A 4 -6.54 -16.64 54.86
CA VAL A 4 -6.66 -17.39 53.60
C VAL A 4 -5.28 -17.96 53.27
N PRO A 5 -5.14 -19.27 53.00
CA PRO A 5 -3.86 -19.85 52.61
C PRO A 5 -3.41 -19.21 51.29
N LEU A 6 -2.15 -18.75 51.26
CA LEU A 6 -1.48 -18.28 50.04
C LEU A 6 -1.25 -19.49 49.12
N GLY A 7 -2.25 -19.83 48.32
CA GLY A 7 -2.10 -20.79 47.23
C GLY A 7 -0.95 -20.37 46.30
N ALA A 8 -0.23 -21.36 45.76
CA ALA A 8 0.83 -21.11 44.79
C ALA A 8 0.26 -20.32 43.60
N VAL A 9 0.87 -19.16 43.30
CA VAL A 9 0.44 -18.31 42.18
C VAL A 9 0.76 -19.02 40.87
N SER A 10 -0.24 -19.63 40.24
CA SER A 10 -0.07 -20.36 38.97
C SER A 10 0.08 -19.42 37.77
N GLU A 11 -0.56 -18.25 37.79
CA GLU A 11 -0.53 -17.29 36.68
C GLU A 11 -0.65 -15.84 37.19
N ARG A 12 0.08 -14.89 36.56
CA ARG A 12 -0.03 -13.44 36.84
C ARG A 12 -0.35 -12.68 35.58
N VAL A 13 -1.30 -11.74 35.66
CA VAL A 13 -1.54 -10.77 34.59
C VAL A 13 -0.55 -9.62 34.74
N ILE A 14 0.13 -9.30 33.66
CA ILE A 14 1.16 -8.25 33.61
C ILE A 14 0.53 -6.94 33.16
N LEU A 15 0.56 -5.94 34.03
CA LEU A 15 0.21 -4.55 33.75
C LEU A 15 1.50 -3.74 33.67
N THR A 16 1.77 -3.12 32.52
CA THR A 16 2.94 -2.25 32.36
C THR A 16 2.48 -0.80 32.37
N THR A 17 3.18 0.08 33.09
CA THR A 17 2.78 1.49 33.23
C THR A 17 3.97 2.44 33.19
N ASP A 18 3.70 3.67 32.77
CA ASP A 18 4.67 4.75 32.71
C ASP A 18 3.98 6.11 32.82
N ALA A 19 4.71 7.13 33.29
CA ALA A 19 4.24 8.49 33.35
C ALA A 19 5.29 9.49 32.84
N SER A 20 4.80 10.53 32.15
CA SER A 20 5.59 11.71 31.83
C SER A 20 4.99 12.94 32.53
N LEU A 21 5.65 14.09 32.42
CA LEU A 21 5.07 15.36 32.87
C LEU A 21 3.84 15.78 32.02
N ARG A 22 3.64 15.18 30.85
CA ARG A 22 2.52 15.50 29.93
C ARG A 22 1.33 14.57 30.13
N GLY A 23 1.56 13.29 30.40
CA GLY A 23 0.51 12.28 30.46
C GLY A 23 0.97 10.96 31.08
N TRP A 24 0.11 9.94 30.96
CA TRP A 24 0.36 8.60 31.47
C TRP A 24 -0.10 7.55 30.47
N GLY A 25 0.51 6.36 30.58
CA GLY A 25 0.23 5.22 29.73
C GLY A 25 0.19 3.92 30.52
N ALA A 26 -0.67 2.99 30.10
CA ALA A 26 -0.68 1.64 30.62
C ALA A 26 -0.99 0.62 29.52
N THR A 27 -0.34 -0.54 29.59
CA THR A 27 -0.58 -1.67 28.70
C THR A 27 -0.92 -2.95 29.48
N LEU A 28 -1.89 -3.71 28.97
CA LEU A 28 -2.31 -4.98 29.54
C LEU A 28 -2.56 -6.00 28.43
N SER A 29 -1.66 -6.97 28.25
CA SER A 29 -1.80 -8.03 27.24
C SER A 29 -2.16 -7.48 25.85
N GLY A 30 -1.39 -6.46 25.40
CA GLY A 30 -1.60 -5.76 24.13
C GLY A 30 -2.73 -4.73 24.10
N ARG A 31 -3.57 -4.63 25.15
CA ARG A 31 -4.54 -3.52 25.30
C ARG A 31 -3.80 -2.30 25.81
N VAL A 32 -4.23 -1.11 25.40
CA VAL A 32 -3.61 0.14 25.80
C VAL A 32 -4.63 1.13 26.33
N VAL A 33 -4.19 1.97 27.25
CA VAL A 33 -4.89 3.17 27.69
C VAL A 33 -3.86 4.26 27.96
N ASN A 34 -4.20 5.49 27.61
CA ASN A 34 -3.42 6.66 27.93
C ASN A 34 -4.33 7.84 28.30
N GLY A 35 -3.73 8.91 28.82
CA GLY A 35 -4.42 10.15 29.09
C GLY A 35 -3.46 11.29 29.39
N THR A 36 -3.93 12.52 29.22
CA THR A 36 -3.17 13.72 29.57
C THR A 36 -3.40 14.09 31.04
N TRP A 37 -2.38 14.67 31.66
CA TRP A 37 -2.52 15.23 33.00
C TRP A 37 -3.26 16.56 32.95
N SER A 38 -4.10 16.81 33.96
CA SER A 38 -4.58 18.18 34.18
C SER A 38 -3.44 19.08 34.64
N PRO A 39 -3.54 20.41 34.48
CA PRO A 39 -2.45 21.34 34.84
C PRO A 39 -1.95 21.18 36.28
N ARG A 40 -2.86 20.86 37.21
CA ARG A 40 -2.53 20.60 38.62
C ARG A 40 -1.70 19.33 38.81
N PHE A 41 -1.97 18.28 38.03
CA PHE A 41 -1.20 17.04 38.07
C PHE A 41 0.16 17.23 37.40
N ALA A 42 0.25 17.94 36.29
CA ALA A 42 1.51 18.17 35.58
C ALA A 42 2.60 18.87 36.45
N GLN A 43 2.21 19.60 37.49
CA GLN A 43 3.12 20.22 38.46
C GLN A 43 3.59 19.27 39.58
N MET A 44 3.05 18.05 39.66
CA MET A 44 3.43 17.08 40.67
C MET A 44 4.76 16.40 40.33
N HIS A 45 5.47 15.95 41.36
CA HIS A 45 6.72 15.20 41.18
C HIS A 45 6.50 13.91 40.38
N ILE A 46 7.45 13.55 39.52
CA ILE A 46 7.35 12.41 38.60
C ILE A 46 6.98 11.09 39.30
N ASN A 47 7.63 10.76 40.42
CA ASN A 47 7.27 9.56 41.23
C ASN A 47 5.79 9.50 41.64
N VAL A 48 5.13 10.65 41.85
CA VAL A 48 3.70 10.71 42.17
C VAL A 48 2.86 10.41 40.93
N LEU A 49 3.26 10.96 39.78
CA LEU A 49 2.61 10.69 38.49
C LEU A 49 2.72 9.22 38.09
N GLU A 50 3.90 8.63 38.27
CA GLU A 50 4.16 7.21 38.03
C GLU A 50 3.25 6.30 38.88
N LEU A 51 3.14 6.58 40.18
CA LEU A 51 2.26 5.82 41.05
C LEU A 51 0.77 6.04 40.72
N TRP A 52 0.41 7.22 40.21
CA TRP A 52 -0.94 7.48 39.70
C TRP A 52 -1.22 6.74 38.39
N ALA A 53 -0.26 6.62 37.49
CA ALA A 53 -0.39 5.85 36.24
C ALA A 53 -0.75 4.39 36.54
N VAL A 54 -0.12 3.79 37.57
CA VAL A 54 -0.51 2.46 38.09
C VAL A 54 -1.98 2.43 38.50
N PHE A 55 -2.43 3.38 39.32
CA PHE A 55 -3.81 3.39 39.79
C PHE A 55 -4.82 3.56 38.65
N LEU A 56 -4.52 4.41 37.67
CA LEU A 56 -5.39 4.65 36.53
C LEU A 56 -5.44 3.42 35.60
N GLY A 57 -4.30 2.80 35.33
CA GLY A 57 -4.22 1.54 34.57
C GLY A 57 -5.01 0.41 35.24
N LEU A 58 -4.85 0.23 36.56
CA LEU A 58 -5.61 -0.75 37.34
C LEU A 58 -7.12 -0.51 37.27
N ARG A 59 -7.56 0.75 37.37
CA ARG A 59 -8.98 1.11 37.29
C ARG A 59 -9.55 0.87 35.90
N HIS A 60 -8.84 1.29 34.85
CA HIS A 60 -9.31 1.15 33.48
C HIS A 60 -9.46 -0.32 33.08
N PHE A 61 -8.47 -1.16 33.42
CA PHE A 61 -8.50 -2.57 33.07
C PHE A 61 -9.17 -3.47 34.13
N LEU A 62 -9.92 -2.92 35.09
CA LEU A 62 -10.50 -3.70 36.20
C LEU A 62 -11.25 -4.95 35.72
N GLN A 63 -12.03 -4.84 34.65
CA GLN A 63 -12.79 -5.97 34.09
C GLN A 63 -11.92 -7.17 33.67
N PHE A 64 -10.64 -6.95 33.37
CA PHE A 64 -9.68 -8.00 33.02
C PHE A 64 -8.80 -8.46 34.19
N LEU A 65 -8.78 -7.67 35.28
CA LEU A 65 -7.93 -7.88 36.44
C LEU A 65 -8.67 -8.49 37.63
N GLN A 66 -10.01 -8.35 37.67
CA GLN A 66 -10.83 -8.80 38.78
C GLN A 66 -10.63 -10.29 39.06
N GLY A 67 -10.36 -10.62 40.33
CA GLY A 67 -10.11 -11.99 40.77
C GLY A 67 -8.81 -12.60 40.25
N ARG A 68 -7.82 -11.80 39.83
CA ARG A 68 -6.52 -12.31 39.35
C ARG A 68 -5.33 -11.81 40.18
N HIS A 69 -4.20 -12.51 40.08
CA HIS A 69 -2.92 -12.02 40.58
C HIS A 69 -2.32 -11.05 39.56
N VAL A 70 -2.00 -9.83 39.98
CA VAL A 70 -1.52 -8.75 39.11
C VAL A 70 -0.06 -8.41 39.43
N LEU A 71 0.77 -8.35 38.40
CA LEU A 71 2.15 -7.88 38.46
C LEU A 71 2.29 -6.59 37.67
N VAL A 72 2.60 -5.50 38.36
CA VAL A 72 2.90 -4.20 37.76
C VAL A 72 4.36 -4.15 37.33
N LYS A 73 4.61 -3.87 36.06
CA LYS A 73 5.92 -3.60 35.48
C LYS A 73 6.09 -2.09 35.29
N THR A 74 7.18 -1.54 35.83
CA THR A 74 7.53 -0.11 35.74
C THR A 74 9.05 0.02 35.83
N ASP A 75 9.63 1.04 35.23
CA ASP A 75 11.04 1.40 35.39
C ASP A 75 11.28 2.28 36.64
N ASN A 76 10.22 2.69 37.35
CA ASN A 76 10.36 3.51 38.54
C ASN A 76 10.52 2.66 39.81
N ALA A 77 11.75 2.56 40.31
CA ALA A 77 12.07 1.83 41.54
C ALA A 77 11.30 2.32 42.78
N THR A 78 10.92 3.61 42.84
CA THR A 78 10.11 4.16 43.93
C THR A 78 8.71 3.54 43.92
N VAL A 79 8.08 3.46 42.75
CA VAL A 79 6.76 2.81 42.59
C VAL A 79 6.81 1.35 43.02
N VAL A 80 7.85 0.62 42.58
CA VAL A 80 8.05 -0.78 42.96
C VAL A 80 8.14 -0.95 44.47
N ALA A 81 8.92 -0.09 45.14
CA ALA A 81 9.06 -0.12 46.59
C ALA A 81 7.73 0.19 47.30
N TYR A 82 7.03 1.24 46.89
CA TYR A 82 5.78 1.67 47.53
C TYR A 82 4.64 0.65 47.37
N ILE A 83 4.54 -0.03 46.22
CA ILE A 83 3.53 -1.09 46.02
C ILE A 83 3.89 -2.31 46.89
N ASN A 84 5.13 -2.82 46.79
CA ASN A 84 5.51 -4.05 47.46
C ASN A 84 5.59 -3.91 48.99
N ARG A 85 5.94 -2.72 49.50
CA ARG A 85 6.01 -2.43 50.95
C ARG A 85 4.72 -1.81 51.50
N GLN A 86 3.69 -1.70 50.66
CA GLN A 86 2.40 -1.17 51.03
C GLN A 86 2.42 0.29 51.55
N GLY A 87 3.37 1.09 51.08
CA GLY A 87 3.61 2.45 51.54
C GLY A 87 5.11 2.78 51.68
N GLY A 88 5.40 3.97 52.22
CA GLY A 88 6.77 4.38 52.51
C GLY A 88 6.79 5.62 53.41
N THR A 89 7.90 5.84 54.10
CA THR A 89 8.05 6.89 55.12
C THR A 89 8.54 8.22 54.55
N ARG A 90 9.07 8.24 53.31
CA ARG A 90 9.75 9.41 52.73
C ARG A 90 8.82 10.45 52.11
N SER A 91 7.58 10.09 51.83
CA SER A 91 6.60 10.99 51.22
C SER A 91 5.19 10.62 51.63
N LEU A 92 4.55 11.52 52.38
CA LEU A 92 3.16 11.36 52.82
C LEU A 92 2.19 11.26 51.65
N ARG A 93 2.43 12.00 50.56
CA ARG A 93 1.58 11.95 49.36
C ARG A 93 1.65 10.59 48.68
N LEU A 94 2.86 10.07 48.45
CA LEU A 94 3.04 8.73 47.88
C LEU A 94 2.48 7.64 48.79
N HIS A 95 2.65 7.78 50.11
CA HIS A 95 2.11 6.83 51.07
C HIS A 95 0.58 6.78 51.05
N LYS A 96 -0.09 7.94 51.07
CA LYS A 96 -1.55 8.03 50.96
C LYS A 96 -2.06 7.42 49.65
N LEU A 97 -1.35 7.65 48.54
CA LEU A 97 -1.72 7.06 47.26
C LEU A 97 -1.50 5.53 47.23
N ALA A 98 -0.38 5.04 47.76
CA ALA A 98 -0.12 3.62 47.87
C ALA A 98 -1.20 2.91 48.72
N GLN A 99 -1.53 3.45 49.91
CA GLN A 99 -2.63 2.93 50.73
C GLN A 99 -3.95 2.89 49.97
N LYS A 100 -4.29 3.95 49.23
CA LYS A 100 -5.49 4.00 48.39
C LYS A 100 -5.48 2.89 47.34
N ILE A 101 -4.36 2.66 46.65
CA ILE A 101 -4.22 1.59 45.66
C ILE A 101 -4.43 0.23 46.33
N ILE A 102 -3.81 0.00 47.48
CA ILE A 102 -3.83 -1.29 48.17
C ILE A 102 -5.23 -1.63 48.66
N LEU A 103 -5.88 -0.71 49.39
CA LEU A 103 -7.26 -0.87 49.86
C LEU A 103 -8.23 -1.06 48.70
N TRP A 104 -8.04 -0.32 47.61
CA TRP A 104 -8.88 -0.50 46.43
C TRP A 104 -8.64 -1.87 45.76
N SER A 105 -7.40 -2.33 45.72
CA SER A 105 -6.99 -3.59 45.07
C SER A 105 -7.35 -4.83 45.88
N SER A 106 -7.29 -4.79 47.22
CA SER A 106 -7.57 -5.94 48.08
C SER A 106 -9.02 -6.41 48.00
N THR A 107 -9.93 -5.51 47.61
CA THR A 107 -11.35 -5.82 47.40
C THR A 107 -11.65 -6.38 45.99
N LYS A 108 -10.67 -6.40 45.08
CA LYS A 108 -10.90 -6.66 43.64
C LYS A 108 -9.94 -7.67 43.02
N LEU A 109 -8.71 -7.74 43.51
CA LEU A 109 -7.62 -8.55 42.96
C LEU A 109 -7.23 -9.62 43.99
N LEU A 110 -6.70 -10.76 43.53
CA LEU A 110 -6.15 -11.78 44.43
C LEU A 110 -4.82 -11.34 45.05
N SER A 111 -3.99 -10.63 44.28
CA SER A 111 -2.78 -9.99 44.80
C SER A 111 -2.30 -8.88 43.87
N LEU A 112 -1.59 -7.90 44.42
CA LEU A 112 -0.90 -6.87 43.66
C LEU A 112 0.59 -6.84 44.05
N ARG A 113 1.48 -6.99 43.07
CA ARG A 113 2.93 -6.85 43.25
C ARG A 113 3.50 -5.98 42.15
N ALA A 114 4.69 -5.44 42.34
CA ALA A 114 5.41 -4.68 41.34
C ALA A 114 6.83 -5.21 41.12
N THR A 115 7.35 -5.08 39.89
CA THR A 115 8.75 -5.37 39.56
C THR A 115 9.33 -4.27 38.71
N HIS A 116 10.62 -4.02 38.91
CA HIS A 116 11.37 -3.10 38.06
C HIS A 116 11.62 -3.75 36.71
N VAL A 117 11.52 -2.97 35.63
CA VAL A 117 11.88 -3.37 34.27
C VAL A 117 12.78 -2.29 33.68
N PRO A 118 13.89 -2.65 32.99
CA PRO A 118 14.69 -1.65 32.28
C PRO A 118 13.84 -0.83 31.33
N GLY A 119 14.01 0.50 31.27
CA GLY A 119 13.20 1.38 30.42
C GLY A 119 13.19 1.01 28.94
N VAL A 120 14.25 0.36 28.44
CA VAL A 120 14.34 -0.17 27.06
C VAL A 120 13.27 -1.23 26.77
N LEU A 121 12.79 -1.92 27.80
CA LEU A 121 11.73 -2.94 27.77
C LEU A 121 10.39 -2.39 28.30
N ASN A 122 10.28 -1.06 28.50
CA ASN A 122 9.05 -0.36 28.91
C ASN A 122 8.51 0.56 27.79
N ARG A 123 8.85 0.26 26.52
CA ARG A 123 8.60 1.15 25.38
C ARG A 123 7.12 1.42 25.15
N GLY A 124 6.27 0.41 25.33
CA GLY A 124 4.84 0.56 25.10
C GLY A 124 4.22 1.59 26.04
N ALA A 125 4.52 1.50 27.34
CA ALA A 125 3.98 2.44 28.30
C ALA A 125 4.62 3.85 28.18
N ASP A 126 5.93 3.94 27.90
CA ASP A 126 6.62 5.23 27.67
C ASP A 126 6.10 5.98 26.45
N LEU A 127 5.83 5.28 25.34
CA LEU A 127 5.19 5.89 24.16
C LEU A 127 3.80 6.46 24.50
N LEU A 128 3.02 5.72 25.28
CA LEU A 128 1.67 6.12 25.70
C LEU A 128 1.68 7.28 26.72
N SER A 129 2.70 7.36 27.58
CA SER A 129 2.84 8.44 28.55
C SER A 129 3.25 9.77 27.91
N ARG A 130 3.95 9.72 26.77
CA ARG A 130 4.39 10.89 25.99
C ARG A 130 3.40 11.33 24.91
N GLY A 131 2.38 10.51 24.58
CA GLY A 131 1.37 10.84 23.58
C GLY A 131 0.48 9.66 23.14
N ASN A 132 -0.11 9.78 21.95
CA ASN A 132 -0.80 8.67 21.26
C ASN A 132 0.22 7.78 20.51
N PRO A 133 -0.10 6.50 20.24
CA PRO A 133 0.73 5.65 19.40
C PRO A 133 1.04 6.36 18.07
N LEU A 134 2.32 6.31 17.64
CA LEU A 134 2.75 6.94 16.39
C LEU A 134 2.02 6.23 15.24
N TYR A 135 1.04 6.88 14.61
CA TYR A 135 0.18 6.28 13.58
C TYR A 135 0.94 5.69 12.38
N GLY A 136 2.25 5.94 12.23
CA GLY A 136 3.10 5.45 11.13
C GLY A 136 4.02 4.26 11.43
N GLU A 137 4.04 3.71 12.65
CA GLU A 137 5.02 2.65 13.03
C GLU A 137 4.39 1.26 13.25
N TRP A 138 3.21 1.00 12.70
CA TRP A 138 2.57 -0.31 12.87
C TRP A 138 3.33 -1.39 12.12
N VAL A 139 3.60 -2.50 12.80
CA VAL A 139 4.30 -3.65 12.26
C VAL A 139 3.29 -4.78 12.03
N LEU A 140 3.26 -5.30 10.80
CA LEU A 140 2.46 -6.48 10.47
C LEU A 140 2.98 -7.73 11.17
N HIS A 141 2.02 -8.55 11.61
CA HIS A 141 2.28 -9.84 12.24
C HIS A 141 3.12 -10.77 11.33
N PRO A 142 4.18 -11.44 11.84
CA PRO A 142 5.08 -12.26 11.01
C PRO A 142 4.38 -13.34 10.17
N GLN A 143 3.40 -14.06 10.75
CA GLN A 143 2.63 -15.08 10.00
C GLN A 143 1.84 -14.51 8.83
N VAL A 144 1.39 -13.24 8.92
CA VAL A 144 0.69 -12.59 7.80
C VAL A 144 1.68 -12.23 6.71
N VAL A 145 2.88 -11.78 7.08
CA VAL A 145 3.97 -11.51 6.14
C VAL A 145 4.43 -12.79 5.43
N GLU A 146 4.51 -13.92 6.14
CA GLU A 146 4.81 -15.21 5.51
C GLU A 146 3.75 -15.62 4.48
N GLN A 147 2.46 -15.44 4.81
CA GLN A 147 1.37 -15.68 3.85
C GLN A 147 1.43 -14.73 2.65
N LEU A 148 1.85 -13.46 2.84
CA LEU A 148 2.10 -12.53 1.74
C LEU A 148 3.17 -13.07 0.79
N TRP A 149 4.29 -13.55 1.32
CA TRP A 149 5.38 -14.11 0.53
C TRP A 149 4.98 -15.38 -0.22
N GLN A 150 4.18 -16.25 0.41
CA GLN A 150 3.65 -17.44 -0.24
C GLN A 150 2.71 -17.09 -1.41
N ARG A 151 1.96 -15.99 -1.30
CA ARG A 151 0.97 -15.60 -2.31
C ARG A 151 1.57 -14.79 -3.47
N TYR A 152 2.45 -13.84 -3.17
CA TYR A 152 2.92 -12.84 -4.14
C TYR A 152 4.42 -12.90 -4.43
N GLY A 153 5.16 -13.78 -3.75
CA GLY A 153 6.62 -13.86 -3.82
C GLY A 153 7.29 -13.02 -2.74
N GLN A 154 8.51 -13.39 -2.38
CA GLN A 154 9.29 -12.71 -1.35
C GLN A 154 9.92 -11.42 -1.90
N ALA A 155 9.59 -10.27 -1.32
CA ALA A 155 10.19 -9.01 -1.71
C ALA A 155 11.67 -8.92 -1.25
N ALA A 156 12.47 -8.21 -2.03
CA ALA A 156 13.89 -7.99 -1.75
C ALA A 156 14.13 -6.73 -0.93
N VAL A 157 13.24 -5.73 -1.03
CA VAL A 157 13.40 -4.42 -0.40
C VAL A 157 12.13 -3.99 0.32
N ASP A 158 12.29 -3.54 1.56
CA ASP A 158 11.24 -2.88 2.35
C ASP A 158 11.39 -1.35 2.26
N LEU A 159 10.42 -0.68 1.65
CA LEU A 159 10.52 0.76 1.36
C LEU A 159 10.31 1.64 2.60
N PHE A 160 9.65 1.14 3.66
CA PHE A 160 9.26 1.96 4.81
C PHE A 160 9.45 1.21 6.12
N ALA A 161 10.72 0.98 6.49
CA ALA A 161 11.07 0.22 7.68
C ALA A 161 12.15 0.88 8.56
N SER A 162 12.31 0.33 9.75
CA SER A 162 13.44 0.54 10.64
C SER A 162 14.17 -0.78 10.84
N GLN A 163 15.39 -0.74 11.37
CA GLN A 163 16.18 -1.95 11.63
C GLN A 163 15.42 -2.99 12.48
N GLY A 164 14.54 -2.56 13.39
CA GLY A 164 13.78 -3.43 14.28
C GLY A 164 12.49 -4.02 13.68
N ASN A 165 12.04 -3.55 12.51
CA ASN A 165 10.77 -3.99 11.93
C ASN A 165 10.83 -4.36 10.44
N ALA A 166 11.98 -4.21 9.79
CA ALA A 166 12.19 -4.53 8.39
C ALA A 166 11.75 -5.96 8.05
N LYS A 167 11.00 -6.11 6.96
CA LYS A 167 10.54 -7.42 6.45
C LYS A 167 11.45 -8.00 5.38
N CYS A 168 12.41 -7.19 4.91
CA CYS A 168 13.38 -7.55 3.89
C CYS A 168 14.81 -7.27 4.39
N PRO A 169 15.84 -7.96 3.85
CA PRO A 169 17.24 -7.71 4.21
C PRO A 169 17.71 -6.29 3.86
N LEU A 170 17.20 -5.74 2.76
CA LEU A 170 17.46 -4.37 2.34
C LEU A 170 16.23 -3.51 2.64
N PHE A 171 16.45 -2.32 3.19
CA PHE A 171 15.37 -1.41 3.48
C PHE A 171 15.80 0.05 3.45
N PHE A 172 14.83 0.92 3.20
CA PHE A 172 14.92 2.35 3.45
C PHE A 172 14.26 2.68 4.79
N SER A 173 14.77 3.71 5.47
CA SER A 173 14.16 4.20 6.70
C SER A 173 13.76 5.65 6.63
N LEU A 174 12.64 6.02 7.24
CA LEU A 174 12.24 7.43 7.33
C LEU A 174 13.17 8.26 8.22
N THR A 175 13.86 7.62 9.18
CA THR A 175 14.64 8.31 10.22
C THR A 175 16.02 7.70 10.48
N ASP A 176 16.21 6.40 10.23
CA ASP A 176 17.45 5.71 10.54
C ASP A 176 18.54 5.94 9.48
N ARG A 177 19.58 6.69 9.87
CA ARG A 177 20.75 6.98 9.01
C ARG A 177 21.61 5.77 8.68
N ASN A 178 21.47 4.68 9.44
CA ASN A 178 22.20 3.44 9.21
C ASN A 178 21.41 2.44 8.34
N ALA A 179 20.26 2.84 7.79
CA ALA A 179 19.50 2.00 6.88
C ALA A 179 20.34 1.63 5.64
N PRO A 180 20.38 0.35 5.22
CA PRO A 180 21.28 -0.12 4.15
C PRO A 180 21.13 0.61 2.82
N LEU A 181 19.91 1.06 2.49
CA LEU A 181 19.65 1.79 1.25
C LEU A 181 19.53 3.31 1.44
N GLY A 182 19.57 3.78 2.69
CA GLY A 182 19.51 5.21 3.03
C GLY A 182 18.23 5.66 3.71
N VAL A 183 18.22 6.96 4.04
CA VAL A 183 17.10 7.66 4.67
C VAL A 183 16.15 8.17 3.61
N ASP A 184 14.85 8.02 3.83
CA ASP A 184 13.77 8.42 2.94
C ASP A 184 13.81 7.70 1.58
N ALA A 185 12.97 6.67 1.43
CA ALA A 185 12.83 5.97 0.16
C ALA A 185 12.50 6.90 -1.00
N LEU A 186 11.76 8.00 -0.77
CA LEU A 186 11.39 8.92 -1.84
C LEU A 186 12.57 9.80 -2.29
N ALA A 187 13.65 9.90 -1.53
CA ALA A 187 14.86 10.62 -1.92
C ALA A 187 15.81 9.79 -2.80
N HIS A 188 15.59 8.49 -2.94
CA HIS A 188 16.52 7.55 -3.59
C HIS A 188 15.89 6.77 -4.75
N PRO A 189 16.69 6.31 -5.72
CA PRO A 189 16.22 5.40 -6.76
C PRO A 189 15.86 4.04 -6.16
N TRP A 190 14.79 3.41 -6.67
CA TRP A 190 14.37 2.08 -6.23
C TRP A 190 14.90 1.02 -7.18
N PRO A 191 15.42 -0.11 -6.66
CA PRO A 191 15.86 -1.20 -7.52
C PRO A 191 14.68 -1.87 -8.24
N ASP A 192 14.92 -2.33 -9.47
CA ASP A 192 13.92 -3.07 -10.26
C ASP A 192 13.84 -4.54 -9.81
N VAL A 193 13.28 -4.73 -8.62
CA VAL A 193 13.03 -6.01 -7.95
C VAL A 193 11.64 -5.97 -7.34
N LEU A 194 11.15 -7.10 -6.80
CA LEU A 194 9.91 -7.08 -6.03
C LEU A 194 10.11 -6.27 -4.74
N LEU A 195 9.38 -5.18 -4.63
CA LEU A 195 9.38 -4.28 -3.48
C LEU A 195 8.24 -4.63 -2.53
N TYR A 196 8.39 -4.26 -1.26
CA TYR A 196 7.34 -4.29 -0.25
C TYR A 196 7.22 -2.93 0.40
N ALA A 197 5.99 -2.47 0.63
CA ALA A 197 5.72 -1.22 1.31
C ALA A 197 4.55 -1.34 2.26
N PHE A 198 4.77 -0.92 3.50
CA PHE A 198 3.70 -0.57 4.43
C PHE A 198 3.86 0.89 4.87
N PRO A 199 3.52 1.86 4.00
CA PRO A 199 3.81 3.26 4.25
C PRO A 199 2.84 3.89 5.24
N PRO A 200 3.25 4.98 5.92
CA PRO A 200 2.33 5.96 6.47
C PRO A 200 1.31 6.42 5.42
N ILE A 201 0.09 6.73 5.85
CA ILE A 201 -1.04 7.06 4.95
C ILE A 201 -0.70 8.19 3.97
N SER A 202 0.04 9.21 4.42
CA SER A 202 0.46 10.35 3.59
C SER A 202 1.41 9.96 2.45
N LEU A 203 2.14 8.85 2.59
CA LEU A 203 3.14 8.38 1.63
C LEU A 203 2.57 7.37 0.62
N ILE A 204 1.30 6.97 0.74
CA ILE A 204 0.65 6.07 -0.23
C ILE A 204 0.67 6.68 -1.64
N SER A 205 0.11 7.88 -1.83
CA SER A 205 0.04 8.51 -3.16
C SER A 205 1.43 8.76 -3.80
N PRO A 206 2.43 9.32 -3.09
CA PRO A 206 3.79 9.41 -3.62
C PRO A 206 4.40 8.04 -4.02
N THR A 207 4.12 6.99 -3.24
CA THR A 207 4.58 5.63 -3.55
C THR A 207 3.96 5.13 -4.85
N LEU A 208 2.66 5.31 -5.03
CA LEU A 208 1.94 4.92 -6.25
C LEU A 208 2.43 5.69 -7.48
N ALA A 209 2.68 7.00 -7.34
CA ALA A 209 3.22 7.82 -8.41
C ALA A 209 4.55 7.25 -8.92
N ARG A 210 5.47 6.89 -8.00
CA ARG A 210 6.78 6.32 -8.35
C ARG A 210 6.67 4.94 -8.98
N VAL A 211 5.83 4.06 -8.42
CA VAL A 211 5.53 2.74 -9.00
C VAL A 211 5.03 2.87 -10.43
N ARG A 212 4.13 3.80 -10.70
CA ARG A 212 3.58 4.06 -12.04
C ARG A 212 4.62 4.60 -13.02
N GLU A 213 5.38 5.61 -12.60
CA GLU A 213 6.37 6.28 -13.44
C GLU A 213 7.52 5.34 -13.84
N GLN A 214 8.02 4.56 -12.88
CA GLN A 214 9.17 3.68 -13.08
C GLN A 214 8.73 2.27 -13.53
N GLY A 215 7.47 1.89 -13.27
CA GLY A 215 6.91 0.59 -13.61
C GLY A 215 7.49 -0.55 -12.75
N LEU A 216 7.65 -0.29 -11.46
CA LEU A 216 8.28 -1.18 -10.48
C LEU A 216 7.26 -2.12 -9.85
N SER A 217 7.69 -3.35 -9.56
CA SER A 217 6.85 -4.36 -8.91
C SER A 217 6.78 -4.13 -7.40
N LEU A 218 5.58 -4.03 -6.83
CA LEU A 218 5.36 -3.67 -5.42
C LEU A 218 4.23 -4.48 -4.79
N ILE A 219 4.44 -5.02 -3.59
CA ILE A 219 3.37 -5.44 -2.69
C ILE A 219 3.09 -4.30 -1.73
N LEU A 220 1.98 -3.59 -1.93
CA LEU A 220 1.56 -2.49 -1.06
C LEU A 220 0.60 -2.99 0.01
N ILE A 221 0.86 -2.68 1.27
CA ILE A 221 -0.08 -2.82 2.37
C ILE A 221 -0.76 -1.48 2.60
N ALA A 222 -2.06 -1.40 2.33
CA ALA A 222 -2.82 -0.17 2.46
C ALA A 222 -4.30 -0.44 2.82
N PRO A 223 -4.97 0.50 3.49
CA PRO A 223 -6.38 0.37 3.85
C PRO A 223 -7.29 0.46 2.62
N ARG A 224 -8.34 -0.37 2.59
CA ARG A 224 -9.40 -0.32 1.58
C ARG A 224 -10.44 0.74 1.91
N TRP A 225 -10.08 2.02 1.72
CA TRP A 225 -10.98 3.15 1.94
C TRP A 225 -11.48 3.73 0.63
N LEU A 226 -12.67 3.32 0.19
CA LEU A 226 -13.23 3.65 -1.13
C LEU A 226 -13.33 5.15 -1.42
N SER A 227 -13.43 6.00 -0.39
CA SER A 227 -13.50 7.46 -0.52
C SER A 227 -12.14 8.15 -0.73
N LYS A 228 -11.02 7.41 -0.69
CA LYS A 228 -9.67 7.98 -0.80
C LYS A 228 -9.17 8.00 -2.25
N PRO A 229 -8.43 9.05 -2.64
CA PRO A 229 -8.02 9.25 -4.03
C PRO A 229 -7.10 8.13 -4.55
N TRP A 230 -6.25 7.58 -3.67
CA TRP A 230 -5.34 6.49 -4.04
C TRP A 230 -6.06 5.23 -4.50
N MET A 231 -7.32 4.99 -4.12
CA MET A 231 -8.02 3.75 -4.50
C MET A 231 -8.13 3.56 -6.01
N ALA A 232 -8.39 4.64 -6.76
CA ALA A 232 -8.45 4.57 -8.22
C ALA A 232 -7.10 4.21 -8.83
N GLU A 233 -6.02 4.80 -8.31
CA GLU A 233 -4.65 4.51 -8.74
C GLU A 233 -4.24 3.07 -8.41
N ILE A 234 -4.57 2.59 -7.21
CA ILE A 234 -4.34 1.21 -6.80
C ILE A 234 -4.95 0.25 -7.82
N VAL A 235 -6.25 0.42 -8.12
CA VAL A 235 -6.98 -0.46 -9.04
C VAL A 235 -6.38 -0.47 -10.44
N GLN A 236 -5.86 0.67 -10.91
CA GLN A 236 -5.19 0.76 -12.22
C GLN A 236 -3.83 0.05 -12.26
N LEU A 237 -3.18 -0.13 -11.11
CA LEU A 237 -1.83 -0.72 -10.99
C LEU A 237 -1.84 -2.20 -10.60
N LEU A 238 -3.00 -2.79 -10.32
CA LEU A 238 -3.12 -4.20 -9.93
C LEU A 238 -2.71 -5.14 -11.06
N TRP A 239 -1.92 -6.16 -10.71
CA TRP A 239 -1.58 -7.26 -11.62
C TRP A 239 -2.08 -8.63 -11.15
N ASP A 240 -2.44 -8.75 -9.87
CA ASP A 240 -3.05 -9.95 -9.28
C ASP A 240 -4.21 -9.55 -8.36
N GLU A 241 -4.95 -10.55 -7.87
CA GLU A 241 -6.08 -10.35 -6.98
C GLU A 241 -5.61 -9.79 -5.62
N PRO A 242 -6.14 -8.63 -5.20
CA PRO A 242 -5.89 -8.09 -3.87
C PRO A 242 -6.36 -9.05 -2.77
N TRP A 243 -5.63 -9.09 -1.67
CA TRP A 243 -5.96 -9.97 -0.56
C TRP A 243 -6.35 -9.18 0.69
N PRO A 244 -7.58 -9.37 1.23
CA PRO A 244 -7.92 -8.85 2.55
C PRO A 244 -7.07 -9.55 3.60
N LEU A 245 -6.36 -8.76 4.43
CA LEU A 245 -5.57 -9.35 5.50
C LEU A 245 -6.50 -10.00 6.54
N PRO A 246 -6.09 -11.13 7.16
CA PRO A 246 -6.93 -11.83 8.11
C PRO A 246 -7.21 -10.97 9.34
N LEU A 247 -8.47 -10.92 9.76
CA LEU A 247 -8.84 -10.16 10.94
C LEU A 247 -8.29 -10.86 12.19
N ARG A 248 -7.30 -10.24 12.81
CA ARG A 248 -6.67 -10.73 14.04
C ARG A 248 -6.39 -9.57 14.99
N ARG A 249 -6.44 -9.85 16.29
CA ARG A 249 -6.14 -8.86 17.33
C ARG A 249 -4.68 -8.44 17.34
N ASP A 250 -3.78 -9.34 16.97
CA ASP A 250 -2.34 -9.15 16.89
C ASP A 250 -1.86 -8.78 15.47
N LEU A 251 -2.78 -8.45 14.54
CA LEU A 251 -2.45 -8.13 13.15
C LEU A 251 -1.43 -7.01 13.04
N LEU A 252 -1.62 -5.95 13.84
CA LEU A 252 -0.76 -4.78 13.89
C LEU A 252 -0.24 -4.62 15.31
N SER A 253 1.08 -4.53 15.42
CA SER A 253 1.77 -4.34 16.68
C SER A 253 2.76 -3.19 16.64
N GLN A 254 3.03 -2.61 17.80
CA GLN A 254 4.01 -1.56 18.05
C GLN A 254 4.86 -1.89 19.27
N ALA A 255 5.96 -1.15 19.43
CA ALA A 255 6.88 -1.30 20.56
C ALA A 255 7.36 -2.75 20.75
N GLY A 256 7.67 -3.46 19.66
CA GLY A 256 8.14 -4.86 19.73
C GLY A 256 7.07 -5.88 20.15
N GLY A 257 5.78 -5.56 19.98
CA GLY A 257 4.67 -6.48 20.33
C GLY A 257 3.94 -6.13 21.61
N GLU A 258 4.31 -5.06 22.31
CA GLU A 258 3.67 -4.65 23.57
C GLU A 258 2.34 -3.93 23.36
N ILE A 259 2.17 -3.27 22.22
CA ILE A 259 0.97 -2.52 21.85
C ILE A 259 0.34 -3.20 20.65
N TYR A 260 -0.94 -3.57 20.75
CA TYR A 260 -1.73 -3.98 19.58
C TYR A 260 -2.67 -2.86 19.17
N HIS A 261 -2.95 -2.78 17.86
CA HIS A 261 -3.92 -1.81 17.36
C HIS A 261 -5.30 -2.09 17.99
N PRO A 262 -6.00 -1.08 18.54
CA PRO A 262 -7.23 -1.30 19.29
C PRO A 262 -8.39 -1.80 18.42
N HIS A 263 -8.41 -1.41 17.14
CA HIS A 263 -9.47 -1.74 16.18
C HIS A 263 -8.88 -2.13 14.81
N PRO A 264 -8.25 -3.31 14.67
CA PRO A 264 -7.62 -3.73 13.41
C PRO A 264 -8.64 -3.88 12.27
N ASP A 265 -9.90 -4.17 12.61
CA ASP A 265 -11.06 -4.21 11.72
C ASP A 265 -11.34 -2.87 11.03
N GLN A 266 -11.22 -1.75 11.75
CA GLN A 266 -11.51 -0.41 11.22
C GLN A 266 -10.48 0.06 10.18
N VAL A 267 -9.24 -0.45 10.27
CA VAL A 267 -8.19 -0.12 9.30
C VAL A 267 -8.45 -0.81 7.97
N ALA A 268 -9.11 -1.98 7.98
CA ALA A 268 -9.45 -2.76 6.79
C ALA A 268 -8.26 -2.87 5.82
N LEU A 269 -7.13 -3.39 6.33
CA LEU A 269 -5.90 -3.53 5.55
C LEU A 269 -5.99 -4.64 4.52
N TRP A 270 -5.47 -4.33 3.34
CA TRP A 270 -5.36 -5.24 2.22
C TRP A 270 -3.93 -5.25 1.71
N ALA A 271 -3.54 -6.37 1.14
CA ALA A 271 -2.37 -6.47 0.30
C ALA A 271 -2.76 -6.25 -1.15
N TRP A 272 -2.10 -5.28 -1.77
CA TRP A 272 -2.33 -4.85 -3.14
C TRP A 272 -1.09 -5.18 -3.96
N PRO A 273 -1.11 -6.28 -4.73
CA PRO A 273 -0.02 -6.63 -5.63
C PRO A 273 -0.06 -5.69 -6.83
N MET A 274 0.94 -4.83 -6.92
CA MET A 274 1.09 -3.79 -7.94
C MET A 274 2.27 -4.07 -8.85
N VAL A 275 1.99 -3.84 -10.13
CA VAL A 275 2.85 -4.04 -11.30
C VAL A 275 3.59 -5.38 -11.39
N GLU A 276 3.30 -6.09 -12.47
CA GLU A 276 4.33 -6.62 -13.36
C GLU A 276 3.95 -6.06 -14.73
N LYS A 277 4.82 -5.29 -15.42
CA LYS A 277 4.53 -4.74 -16.77
C LYS A 277 4.32 -5.91 -17.75
N ARG A 278 3.11 -6.47 -17.80
CA ARG A 278 2.75 -7.39 -18.87
C ARG A 278 2.59 -6.57 -20.13
N ARG A 279 3.55 -6.72 -21.03
CA ARG A 279 3.48 -6.18 -22.38
C ARG A 279 2.15 -6.61 -22.99
N ALA A 280 1.40 -5.67 -23.59
CA ALA A 280 0.15 -5.99 -24.26
C ALA A 280 0.38 -7.15 -25.26
N PHE A 281 -0.64 -7.99 -25.45
CA PHE A 281 -0.52 -9.10 -26.40
C PHE A 281 -0.13 -8.62 -27.82
N SER A 282 -0.53 -7.40 -28.19
CA SER A 282 -0.08 -6.72 -29.42
C SER A 282 1.44 -6.54 -29.45
N THR A 283 2.05 -6.06 -28.37
CA THR A 283 3.50 -5.87 -28.25
C THR A 283 4.25 -7.20 -28.33
N LEU A 284 3.75 -8.25 -27.65
CA LEU A 284 4.34 -9.59 -27.74
C LEU A 284 4.32 -10.14 -29.17
N LYS A 285 3.22 -9.89 -29.91
CA LYS A 285 3.14 -10.24 -31.34
C LYS A 285 4.15 -9.48 -32.19
N VAL A 286 4.34 -8.18 -31.94
CA VAL A 286 5.32 -7.37 -32.66
C VAL A 286 6.74 -7.87 -32.41
N TYR A 287 7.10 -8.16 -31.16
CA TYR A 287 8.41 -8.73 -30.83
C TYR A 287 8.61 -10.10 -31.48
N LEU A 288 7.61 -10.97 -31.45
CA LEU A 288 7.71 -12.26 -32.12
C LEU A 288 7.89 -12.10 -33.64
N ALA A 289 7.20 -11.15 -34.27
CA ALA A 289 7.36 -10.86 -35.68
C ALA A 289 8.77 -10.34 -36.00
N ALA A 290 9.30 -9.42 -35.19
CA ALA A 290 10.66 -8.88 -35.34
C ALA A 290 11.71 -10.00 -35.18
N ILE A 291 11.59 -10.84 -34.16
CA ILE A 291 12.50 -11.98 -33.95
C ILE A 291 12.38 -12.96 -35.12
N SER A 292 11.16 -13.28 -35.56
CA SER A 292 10.95 -14.20 -36.68
C SER A 292 11.52 -13.68 -38.00
N ALA A 293 11.64 -12.36 -38.16
CA ALA A 293 12.25 -11.74 -39.34
C ALA A 293 13.79 -11.80 -39.34
N CYS A 294 14.41 -11.75 -38.16
CA CYS A 294 15.87 -11.72 -38.02
C CYS A 294 16.50 -13.08 -37.65
N HIS A 295 15.70 -14.04 -37.20
CA HIS A 295 16.17 -15.34 -36.73
C HIS A 295 16.03 -16.40 -37.82
N VAL A 296 17.05 -17.25 -37.97
CA VAL A 296 17.14 -18.36 -38.95
C VAL A 296 16.07 -19.46 -38.79
N GLY A 297 15.13 -19.33 -37.86
CA GLY A 297 14.15 -20.37 -37.52
C GLY A 297 14.71 -21.57 -36.74
N PHE A 298 13.92 -22.63 -36.68
CA PHE A 298 14.22 -23.93 -36.07
C PHE A 298 13.92 -25.04 -37.09
N GLY A 299 14.94 -25.43 -37.85
CA GLY A 299 14.77 -26.39 -38.96
C GLY A 299 13.90 -25.81 -40.08
N ASP A 300 12.79 -26.48 -40.37
CA ASP A 300 11.83 -26.11 -41.42
C ASP A 300 10.81 -25.02 -40.97
N LYS A 301 10.88 -24.57 -39.72
CA LYS A 301 9.88 -23.67 -39.12
C LYS A 301 10.47 -22.34 -38.72
N THR A 302 9.72 -21.27 -38.97
CA THR A 302 10.04 -19.95 -38.41
C THR A 302 9.84 -19.94 -36.89
N VAL A 303 10.49 -18.99 -36.20
CA VAL A 303 10.36 -18.85 -34.73
C VAL A 303 8.89 -18.78 -34.28
N GLY A 304 8.04 -18.03 -34.99
CA GLY A 304 6.61 -17.95 -34.68
C GLY A 304 5.82 -19.25 -34.87
N GLN A 305 6.28 -20.15 -35.74
CA GLN A 305 5.63 -21.44 -36.02
C GLN A 305 6.09 -22.56 -35.10
N HIS A 306 7.13 -22.33 -34.29
CA HIS A 306 7.61 -23.34 -33.35
C HIS A 306 6.50 -23.71 -32.33
N PRO A 307 6.21 -25.01 -32.10
CA PRO A 307 5.08 -25.45 -31.28
C PRO A 307 5.03 -24.85 -29.87
N LEU A 308 6.18 -24.75 -29.19
CA LEU A 308 6.27 -24.16 -27.85
C LEU A 308 5.96 -22.66 -27.85
N ILE A 309 6.43 -21.94 -28.88
CA ILE A 309 6.23 -20.49 -29.02
C ILE A 309 4.77 -20.21 -29.36
N SER A 310 4.19 -20.99 -30.26
CA SER A 310 2.76 -20.96 -30.56
C SER A 310 1.89 -21.24 -29.33
N ARG A 311 2.28 -22.23 -28.50
CA ARG A 311 1.57 -22.55 -27.25
C ARG A 311 1.71 -21.43 -26.21
N PHE A 312 2.90 -20.85 -26.08
CA PHE A 312 3.14 -19.66 -25.25
C PHE A 312 2.26 -18.49 -25.68
N MET A 313 2.24 -18.14 -26.97
CA MET A 313 1.43 -17.03 -27.50
C MET A 313 -0.07 -17.26 -27.31
N LYS A 314 -0.55 -18.51 -27.42
CA LYS A 314 -1.95 -18.87 -27.09
C LYS A 314 -2.24 -18.63 -25.60
N GLY A 315 -1.32 -19.00 -24.70
CA GLY A 315 -1.43 -18.74 -23.26
C GLY A 315 -1.40 -17.25 -22.94
N ALA A 316 -0.47 -16.50 -23.53
CA ALA A 316 -0.35 -15.06 -23.36
C ALA A 316 -1.62 -14.34 -23.81
N ARG A 317 -2.22 -14.71 -24.95
CA ARG A 317 -3.49 -14.13 -25.42
C ARG A 317 -4.65 -14.35 -24.45
N ARG A 318 -4.70 -15.51 -23.79
CA ARG A 318 -5.74 -15.83 -22.79
C ARG A 318 -5.55 -15.00 -21.52
N LYS A 319 -4.30 -14.79 -21.08
CA LYS A 319 -3.97 -13.97 -19.90
C LYS A 319 -3.98 -12.45 -20.17
N LEU A 320 -3.91 -12.03 -21.43
CA LEU A 320 -3.84 -10.63 -21.87
C LEU A 320 -4.88 -10.35 -22.96
N PRO A 321 -6.18 -10.28 -22.60
CA PRO A 321 -7.24 -10.02 -23.56
C PRO A 321 -7.02 -8.67 -24.25
N VAL A 322 -7.14 -8.66 -25.59
CA VAL A 322 -7.07 -7.42 -26.37
C VAL A 322 -8.39 -6.70 -26.21
N VAL A 323 -8.43 -5.71 -25.32
CA VAL A 323 -9.59 -4.82 -25.18
C VAL A 323 -9.56 -3.81 -26.32
N LYS A 324 -10.59 -3.81 -27.16
CA LYS A 324 -10.83 -2.70 -28.09
C LYS A 324 -11.63 -1.63 -27.34
N PRO A 325 -11.18 -0.36 -27.31
CA PRO A 325 -12.03 0.71 -26.83
C PRO A 325 -13.32 0.71 -27.65
N LEU A 326 -14.47 0.59 -26.98
CA LEU A 326 -15.80 0.60 -27.61
C LEU A 326 -16.21 2.01 -28.05
N VAL A 327 -15.56 3.03 -27.49
CA VAL A 327 -15.81 4.43 -27.77
C VAL A 327 -14.45 5.08 -28.10
N PRO A 328 -14.35 5.90 -29.16
CA PRO A 328 -13.15 6.68 -29.42
C PRO A 328 -12.83 7.57 -28.22
N LEU A 329 -11.53 7.73 -27.92
CA LEU A 329 -11.04 8.63 -26.87
C LEU A 329 -11.17 10.12 -27.24
N TRP A 330 -11.75 10.43 -28.40
CA TRP A 330 -11.89 11.75 -28.96
C TRP A 330 -13.35 12.04 -29.30
N ASP A 331 -13.77 13.28 -29.07
CA ASP A 331 -15.10 13.78 -29.42
C ASP A 331 -15.12 14.24 -30.88
N LEU A 332 -16.03 13.68 -31.67
CA LEU A 332 -16.16 14.03 -33.09
C LEU A 332 -16.45 15.51 -33.31
N SER A 333 -17.24 16.13 -32.44
CA SER A 333 -17.61 17.54 -32.55
C SER A 333 -16.40 18.44 -32.35
N VAL A 334 -15.56 18.11 -31.35
CA VAL A 334 -14.31 18.83 -31.08
C VAL A 334 -13.32 18.69 -32.23
N VAL A 335 -13.23 17.49 -32.82
CA VAL A 335 -12.34 17.25 -33.97
C VAL A 335 -12.81 18.03 -35.20
N LEU A 336 -14.11 18.00 -35.50
CA LEU A 336 -14.68 18.74 -36.63
C LEU A 336 -14.53 20.26 -36.46
N ASP A 337 -14.73 20.77 -35.25
CA ASP A 337 -14.50 22.18 -34.92
C ASP A 337 -13.02 22.57 -35.09
N ALA A 338 -12.09 21.75 -34.59
CA ALA A 338 -10.65 22.01 -34.76
C ALA A 338 -10.22 22.05 -36.24
N LEU A 339 -10.87 21.26 -37.12
CA LEU A 339 -10.61 21.30 -38.55
C LEU A 339 -11.03 22.62 -39.22
N CYS A 340 -11.92 23.40 -38.60
CA CYS A 340 -12.34 24.72 -39.09
C CYS A 340 -11.36 25.84 -38.73
N HIS A 341 -10.28 25.53 -37.99
CA HIS A 341 -9.34 26.51 -37.45
C HIS A 341 -7.90 26.17 -37.87
N HIS A 342 -6.97 27.09 -37.61
CA HIS A 342 -5.54 26.87 -37.82
C HIS A 342 -5.07 25.59 -37.09
N PRO A 343 -4.29 24.68 -37.73
CA PRO A 343 -3.55 24.84 -38.98
C PRO A 343 -4.28 24.33 -40.24
N PHE A 344 -5.57 24.02 -40.16
CA PHE A 344 -6.33 23.38 -41.24
C PHE A 344 -7.09 24.36 -42.14
N GLU A 345 -7.20 25.63 -41.73
CA GLU A 345 -7.79 26.75 -42.45
C GLU A 345 -6.90 28.01 -42.29
N PRO A 346 -6.92 28.96 -43.25
CA PRO A 346 -7.68 28.93 -44.52
C PRO A 346 -7.02 28.01 -45.57
N LEU A 347 -7.82 27.23 -46.32
CA LEU A 347 -7.33 26.24 -47.30
C LEU A 347 -6.32 26.80 -48.32
N GLU A 348 -6.41 28.09 -48.65
CA GLU A 348 -5.55 28.76 -49.63
C GLU A 348 -4.11 28.97 -49.12
N ALA A 349 -3.90 29.03 -47.80
CA ALA A 349 -2.60 29.35 -47.20
C ALA A 349 -1.95 28.17 -46.47
N VAL A 350 -2.68 27.06 -46.31
CA VAL A 350 -2.26 25.92 -45.49
C VAL A 350 -1.37 24.97 -46.28
N ALA A 351 -0.32 24.46 -45.63
CA ALA A 351 0.57 23.47 -46.24
C ALA A 351 -0.18 22.20 -46.66
N LEU A 352 0.18 21.63 -47.82
CA LEU A 352 -0.47 20.45 -48.42
C LEU A 352 -0.62 19.27 -47.46
N LYS A 353 0.32 19.10 -46.51
CA LYS A 353 0.23 18.10 -45.44
C LYS A 353 -1.06 18.21 -44.63
N TYR A 354 -1.45 19.42 -44.21
CA TYR A 354 -2.63 19.62 -43.37
C TYR A 354 -3.92 19.52 -44.19
N VAL A 355 -3.91 19.97 -45.46
CA VAL A 355 -5.01 19.72 -46.40
C VAL A 355 -5.21 18.21 -46.60
N ALA A 356 -4.13 17.46 -46.84
CA ALA A 356 -4.20 16.01 -47.00
C ALA A 356 -4.73 15.30 -45.74
N LEU A 357 -4.26 15.69 -44.54
CA LEU A 357 -4.76 15.14 -43.28
C LEU A 357 -6.25 15.43 -43.08
N LYS A 358 -6.68 16.66 -43.37
CA LYS A 358 -8.10 17.08 -43.31
C LYS A 358 -8.96 16.26 -44.27
N THR A 359 -8.54 16.14 -45.52
CA THR A 359 -9.26 15.37 -46.54
C THR A 359 -9.36 13.89 -46.18
N VAL A 360 -8.25 13.26 -45.78
CA VAL A 360 -8.23 11.83 -45.40
C VAL A 360 -9.13 11.56 -44.19
N LEU A 361 -9.11 12.43 -43.18
CA LEU A 361 -9.96 12.30 -42.01
C LEU A 361 -11.44 12.43 -42.36
N LEU A 362 -11.83 13.47 -43.10
CA LEU A 362 -13.22 13.67 -43.51
C LEU A 362 -13.72 12.53 -44.42
N LEU A 363 -12.86 12.02 -45.30
CA LEU A 363 -13.16 10.88 -46.15
C LEU A 363 -13.32 9.59 -45.35
N ALA A 364 -12.49 9.37 -44.32
CA ALA A 364 -12.64 8.23 -43.41
C ALA A 364 -13.95 8.30 -42.61
N LEU A 365 -14.31 9.50 -42.12
CA LEU A 365 -15.54 9.74 -41.36
C LEU A 365 -16.80 9.54 -42.21
N THR A 366 -16.81 10.08 -43.43
CA THR A 366 -18.00 10.07 -44.32
C THR A 366 -18.20 8.73 -45.03
N SER A 367 -17.12 8.02 -45.38
CA SER A 367 -17.22 6.77 -46.13
C SER A 367 -17.45 5.54 -45.25
N THR A 368 -17.12 5.63 -43.94
CA THR A 368 -17.14 4.50 -42.99
C THR A 368 -16.34 3.27 -43.44
N LYS A 369 -15.40 3.46 -44.37
CA LYS A 369 -14.60 2.38 -44.96
C LYS A 369 -13.38 2.04 -44.11
N ARG A 370 -12.91 0.79 -44.22
CA ARG A 370 -11.66 0.35 -43.59
C ARG A 370 -10.47 1.05 -44.23
N VAL A 371 -9.37 1.18 -43.49
CA VAL A 371 -8.12 1.79 -43.98
C VAL A 371 -7.65 1.19 -45.30
N SER A 372 -7.75 -0.13 -45.46
CA SER A 372 -7.38 -0.83 -46.70
C SER A 372 -8.26 -0.48 -47.89
N GLU A 373 -9.52 -0.10 -47.67
CA GLU A 373 -10.45 0.32 -48.73
C GLU A 373 -10.21 1.79 -49.11
N LEU A 374 -9.90 2.65 -48.14
CA LEU A 374 -9.50 4.04 -48.39
C LEU A 374 -8.20 4.12 -49.21
N GLN A 375 -7.23 3.25 -48.90
CA GLN A 375 -5.97 3.13 -49.65
C GLN A 375 -6.19 2.68 -51.10
N ALA A 376 -7.31 2.02 -51.41
CA ALA A 376 -7.61 1.52 -52.74
C ALA A 376 -8.26 2.59 -53.65
N PHE A 377 -8.64 3.76 -53.11
CA PHE A 377 -9.19 4.83 -53.92
C PHE A 377 -8.15 5.37 -54.91
N SER A 378 -8.63 5.68 -56.11
CA SER A 378 -7.83 6.22 -57.19
C SER A 378 -8.35 7.57 -57.62
N VAL A 379 -7.42 8.48 -57.93
CA VAL A 379 -7.71 9.81 -58.49
C VAL A 379 -7.91 9.76 -60.01
N SER A 380 -7.87 8.56 -60.61
CA SER A 380 -8.15 8.37 -62.03
C SER A 380 -9.51 8.96 -62.41
N PRO A 381 -9.66 9.65 -63.56
CA PRO A 381 -10.93 10.23 -64.01
C PRO A 381 -12.09 9.23 -64.09
N THR A 382 -11.82 7.94 -64.27
CA THR A 382 -12.83 6.87 -64.28
C THR A 382 -13.28 6.45 -62.88
N CYS A 383 -12.49 6.75 -61.87
CA CYS A 383 -12.68 6.39 -60.47
C CYS A 383 -13.14 7.58 -59.62
N MET A 384 -13.12 8.80 -60.16
CA MET A 384 -13.50 10.04 -59.47
C MET A 384 -14.58 10.78 -60.28
N GLN A 385 -15.76 10.96 -59.68
CA GLN A 385 -16.88 11.67 -60.29
C GLN A 385 -17.40 12.75 -59.36
N PHE A 386 -17.51 13.99 -59.85
CA PHE A 386 -18.12 15.08 -59.09
C PHE A 386 -19.49 15.43 -59.66
N ALA A 387 -20.46 15.66 -58.78
CA ALA A 387 -21.77 16.18 -59.15
C ALA A 387 -21.66 17.65 -59.59
N PRO A 388 -22.62 18.15 -60.39
CA PRO A 388 -22.68 19.56 -60.77
C PRO A 388 -22.61 20.48 -59.54
N GLY A 389 -21.81 21.54 -59.63
CA GLY A 389 -21.57 22.48 -58.53
C GLY A 389 -20.66 21.96 -57.41
N LEU A 390 -19.95 20.83 -57.61
CA LEU A 390 -19.01 20.22 -56.65
C LEU A 390 -19.63 19.85 -55.29
N SER A 391 -20.96 19.76 -55.24
CA SER A 391 -21.73 19.45 -54.03
C SER A 391 -21.55 18.02 -53.52
N LYS A 392 -21.06 17.11 -54.38
CA LYS A 392 -20.81 15.70 -54.06
C LYS A 392 -19.68 15.14 -54.91
N GLY A 393 -18.78 14.37 -54.29
CA GLY A 393 -17.77 13.55 -54.98
C GLY A 393 -18.02 12.06 -54.74
N ALA A 394 -17.86 11.24 -55.77
CA ALA A 394 -17.89 9.79 -55.70
C ALA A 394 -16.52 9.23 -56.11
N PHE A 395 -15.89 8.50 -55.18
CA PHE A 395 -14.59 7.87 -55.38
C PHE A 395 -14.76 6.34 -55.40
N ARG A 396 -14.15 5.68 -56.38
CA ARG A 396 -14.21 4.23 -56.57
C ARG A 396 -12.80 3.64 -56.47
N PRO A 397 -12.66 2.44 -55.91
CA PRO A 397 -11.38 1.75 -55.93
C PRO A 397 -11.01 1.34 -57.35
N GLU A 398 -9.73 1.35 -57.65
CA GLU A 398 -9.22 0.87 -58.93
C GLU A 398 -9.16 -0.66 -58.91
N ALA A 399 -9.81 -1.31 -59.88
CA ALA A 399 -10.01 -2.77 -59.92
C ALA A 399 -8.71 -3.61 -59.98
N SER A 400 -7.55 -2.97 -60.12
CA SER A 400 -6.24 -3.61 -60.24
C SER A 400 -5.57 -3.95 -58.90
N THR A 401 -6.09 -3.50 -57.75
CA THR A 401 -5.49 -3.78 -56.43
C THR A 401 -5.93 -5.13 -55.83
N ARG A 402 -5.77 -6.23 -56.59
CA ARG A 402 -5.44 -7.50 -55.94
C ARG A 402 -3.98 -7.41 -55.54
N VAL A 403 -3.71 -7.30 -54.24
CA VAL A 403 -2.37 -7.44 -53.66
C VAL A 403 -1.72 -8.69 -54.25
N ARG A 404 -0.79 -8.53 -55.20
CA ARG A 404 0.09 -9.62 -55.63
C ARG A 404 0.91 -9.99 -54.40
N ARG A 405 0.67 -11.18 -53.84
CA ARG A 405 1.67 -11.82 -52.97
C ARG A 405 2.96 -11.94 -53.80
N PRO A 406 4.14 -11.62 -53.25
CA PRO A 406 5.37 -11.95 -53.94
C PRO A 406 5.42 -13.46 -54.13
N ALA A 407 5.56 -13.88 -55.38
CA ALA A 407 5.81 -15.28 -55.70
C ALA A 407 7.15 -15.65 -55.05
N VAL A 408 7.11 -16.66 -54.18
CA VAL A 408 8.32 -17.34 -53.74
C VAL A 408 8.88 -18.02 -54.98
N ALA A 409 10.04 -17.56 -55.46
CA ALA A 409 10.77 -18.26 -56.50
C ALA A 409 11.15 -19.65 -55.96
N ALA A 410 10.80 -20.67 -56.73
CA ALA A 410 11.10 -22.07 -56.47
C ALA A 410 12.61 -22.35 -56.61
#